data_AF-A0A972PZR7-F1
#
_entry.id   AF-A0A972PZR7-F1
#
_cell.length_a   1.000
_cell.length_b   1.000
_cell.length_c   1.000
_cell.angle_alpha   90.00
_cell.angle_beta   90.00
_cell.angle_gamma   90.00
#
_symmetry.space_group_name_H-M   'P 1'
#
loop_
_entity.id
_entity.type
_entity.pdbx_description
1 polymer ?
#
loop_
_entity_poly.entity_id
_entity_poly.type
_entity_poly.pdbx_seq_one_letter_code
_entity_poly.pdbx_strand_id
1 'polypeptide(L)'
;MDLKPGLMALQWIALTVMLVGELGLLTTIVPGLTIIWLAALGYWLAAGFNWVSGLIFGILTVLMIGGNLADNVIMGASARQTGASWLAVLLALAGGVIGSLMWPPFGGLAAALLLLFVVEFFRLRNWRQALHSMRSMAAGCGWAVVVRMLIGAIMILLWFIGVFVLQEV
;
A
#
# COMPACT_ATOMS: atom_id res chain seq x y z
N MET A 1 20.67 0.50 28.94
CA MET A 1 20.56 1.08 27.59
C MET A 1 20.90 2.56 27.69
N ASP A 2 22.18 2.91 27.67
CA ASP A 2 22.62 4.31 27.59
C ASP A 2 22.65 4.76 26.12
N LEU A 3 21.46 4.89 25.54
CA LEU A 3 21.29 5.48 24.22
C LEU A 3 21.49 7.00 24.33
N LYS A 4 22.28 7.58 23.42
CA LYS A 4 22.34 9.04 23.29
C LYS A 4 20.91 9.58 23.19
N PRO A 5 20.52 10.64 23.92
CA PRO A 5 19.14 11.14 23.95
C PRO A 5 18.53 11.38 22.56
N GLY A 6 19.37 11.79 21.59
CA GLY A 6 18.95 11.96 20.19
C GLY A 6 18.54 10.67 19.48
N LEU A 7 19.14 9.53 19.82
CA LEU A 7 18.78 8.24 19.21
C LEU A 7 17.43 7.73 19.73
N MET A 8 17.17 7.92 21.03
CA MET A 8 15.88 7.59 21.64
C MET A 8 14.74 8.37 20.98
N ALA A 9 14.92 9.68 20.79
CA ALA A 9 13.95 10.50 20.08
C ALA A 9 13.73 9.98 18.64
N LEU A 10 14.81 9.62 17.93
CA LEU A 10 14.73 9.12 16.57
C LEU A 10 13.97 7.78 16.46
N GLN A 11 14.08 6.88 17.43
CA GLN A 11 13.31 5.62 17.45
C GLN A 11 11.81 5.89 17.45
N TRP A 12 11.34 6.77 18.34
CA TRP A 12 9.92 7.10 18.44
C TRP A 12 9.41 7.90 17.25
N ILE A 13 10.23 8.78 16.70
CA ILE A 13 9.92 9.50 15.45
C ILE A 13 9.79 8.50 14.30
N ALA A 14 10.76 7.59 14.13
CA ALA A 14 10.73 6.58 13.07
C ALA A 14 9.49 5.69 13.21
N LEU A 15 9.21 5.18 14.41
CA LEU A 15 8.02 4.36 14.66
C LEU A 15 6.73 5.12 14.33
N THR A 16 6.63 6.39 14.72
CA THR A 16 5.46 7.23 14.41
C THR A 16 5.30 7.40 12.90
N VAL A 17 6.38 7.71 12.17
CA VAL A 17 6.36 7.83 10.71
C VAL A 17 5.97 6.50 10.05
N MET A 18 6.45 5.37 10.57
CA MET A 18 6.06 4.05 10.07
C MET A 18 4.57 3.78 10.27
N LEU A 19 4.02 4.06 11.46
CA LEU A 19 2.59 3.87 11.73
C LEU A 19 1.72 4.81 10.89
N VAL A 20 2.17 6.03 10.63
CA VAL A 20 1.51 6.94 9.69
C VAL A 20 1.59 6.40 8.26
N GLY A 21 2.74 5.84 7.85
CA GLY A 21 2.91 5.15 6.57
C GLY A 21 1.96 3.97 6.42
N GLU A 22 1.81 3.17 7.47
CA GLU A 22 0.88 2.03 7.55
C GLU A 22 -0.56 2.49 7.38
N LEU A 23 -1.02 3.49 8.15
CA LEU A 23 -2.35 4.08 7.97
C LEU A 23 -2.53 4.69 6.57
N GLY A 24 -1.46 5.21 5.99
CA GLY A 24 -1.43 5.69 4.62
C GLY A 24 -1.79 4.61 3.59
N LEU A 25 -1.51 3.33 3.85
CA LEU A 25 -1.85 2.21 2.95
C LEU A 25 -3.36 1.97 2.82
N LEU A 26 -4.17 2.47 3.76
CA LEU A 26 -5.63 2.52 3.62
C LEU A 26 -6.04 3.41 2.45
N THR A 27 -5.19 4.35 2.07
CA THR A 27 -5.34 5.17 0.88
C THR A 27 -4.52 4.57 -0.25
N THR A 28 -5.12 4.37 -1.43
CA THR A 28 -4.42 3.79 -2.58
C THR A 28 -3.33 4.71 -3.16
N ILE A 29 -3.23 5.96 -2.66
CA ILE A 29 -2.38 7.02 -3.20
C ILE A 29 -1.06 7.12 -2.45
N VAL A 30 -1.07 6.94 -1.12
CA VAL A 30 0.13 7.14 -0.30
C VAL A 30 1.03 5.89 -0.39
N PRO A 31 2.32 6.04 -0.74
CA PRO A 31 3.26 4.91 -0.84
C PRO A 31 3.73 4.47 0.55
N GLY A 32 2.81 3.94 1.36
CA GLY A 32 3.03 3.64 2.77
C GLY A 32 4.19 2.68 3.05
N LEU A 33 4.36 1.64 2.23
CA LEU A 33 5.48 0.68 2.37
C LEU A 33 6.84 1.37 2.17
N THR A 34 6.90 2.32 1.24
CA THR A 34 8.12 3.12 0.99
C THR A 34 8.38 4.08 2.14
N ILE A 35 7.34 4.67 2.73
CA ILE A 35 7.48 5.54 3.92
C ILE A 35 8.01 4.73 5.11
N ILE A 36 7.47 3.54 5.37
CA ILE A 36 7.95 2.63 6.42
C ILE A 36 9.42 2.28 6.18
N TRP A 37 9.76 1.90 4.95
CA TRP A 37 11.14 1.57 4.57
C TRP A 37 12.11 2.76 4.75
N LEU A 38 11.71 3.98 4.34
CA LEU A 38 12.52 5.19 4.51
C LEU A 38 12.75 5.54 5.98
N ALA A 39 11.72 5.40 6.82
CA ALA A 39 11.86 5.60 8.26
C ALA A 39 12.86 4.61 8.87
N ALA A 40 12.82 3.34 8.44
CA ALA A 40 13.77 2.31 8.88
C ALA A 40 15.20 2.65 8.47
N LEU A 41 15.39 3.04 7.20
CA LEU A 41 16.68 3.47 6.67
C LEU A 41 17.22 4.67 7.43
N GLY A 42 16.41 5.70 7.63
CA GLY A 42 16.80 6.92 8.34
C GLY A 42 17.27 6.64 9.76
N TYR A 43 16.57 5.75 10.48
CA TYR A 43 17.00 5.32 11.81
C TYR A 43 18.37 4.61 11.77
N TRP A 44 18.55 3.57 10.95
CA TRP A 44 19.79 2.80 10.95
C TRP A 44 20.99 3.53 10.34
N LEU A 45 20.78 4.52 9.46
CA LEU A 45 21.85 5.41 9.03
C LEU A 45 22.40 6.25 10.20
N ALA A 46 21.53 6.68 11.12
CA ALA A 46 21.94 7.44 12.30
C ALA A 46 22.46 6.56 13.44
N ALA A 47 21.85 5.39 13.65
CA ALA A 47 22.24 4.42 14.68
C ALA A 47 23.49 3.61 14.31
N GLY A 48 23.81 3.54 13.02
CA GLY A 48 24.85 2.67 12.47
C GLY A 48 24.30 1.29 12.10
N PHE A 49 24.76 0.77 10.97
CA PHE A 49 24.46 -0.59 10.53
C PHE A 49 25.49 -1.59 11.06
N ASN A 50 25.02 -2.71 11.59
CA ASN A 50 25.76 -3.94 11.74
C ASN A 50 25.20 -5.04 10.82
N TRP A 51 25.73 -6.26 10.92
CA TRP A 51 25.29 -7.40 10.11
C TRP A 51 23.80 -7.73 10.28
N VAL A 52 23.30 -7.71 11.52
CA VAL A 52 21.90 -8.04 11.85
C VAL A 52 20.95 -6.97 11.30
N SER A 53 21.21 -5.69 11.56
CA SER A 53 20.40 -4.59 11.02
C SER A 53 20.46 -4.54 9.50
N GLY A 54 21.61 -4.87 8.90
CA GLY A 54 21.77 -4.94 7.45
C GLY A 54 20.93 -6.05 6.83
N LEU A 55 20.91 -7.23 7.46
CA LEU A 55 20.07 -8.35 7.03
C LEU A 55 18.58 -8.01 7.13
N ILE A 56 18.14 -7.46 8.27
CA ILE A 56 16.74 -7.05 8.44
C ILE A 56 16.36 -6.00 7.40
N PHE A 57 17.20 -4.99 7.18
CA PHE A 57 16.94 -3.98 6.16
C PHE A 57 16.88 -4.55 4.73
N GLY A 58 17.71 -5.55 4.42
CA GLY A 58 17.60 -6.30 3.17
C GLY A 58 16.23 -6.96 3.01
N ILE A 59 15.73 -7.61 4.06
CA ILE A 59 14.37 -8.19 4.09
C ILE A 59 13.31 -7.11 3.92
N LEU A 60 13.41 -5.98 4.63
CA LEU A 60 12.49 -4.85 4.48
C LEU A 60 12.45 -4.32 3.04
N THR A 61 13.60 -4.29 2.37
CA THR A 61 13.70 -3.84 0.97
C THR A 61 12.97 -4.81 0.03
N VAL A 62 13.14 -6.12 0.22
CA VAL A 62 12.43 -7.14 -0.56
C VAL A 62 10.93 -7.06 -0.30
N LEU A 63 10.50 -6.89 0.95
CA LEU A 63 9.09 -6.74 1.32
C LEU A 63 8.47 -5.46 0.72
N MET A 64 9.19 -4.34 0.77
CA MET A 64 8.74 -3.07 0.18
C MET A 64 8.54 -3.21 -1.33
N ILE A 65 9.51 -3.80 -2.05
CA ILE A 65 9.40 -4.02 -3.49
C ILE A 65 8.26 -5.01 -3.78
N GLY A 66 8.24 -6.14 -3.07
CA GLY A 66 7.23 -7.19 -3.24
C GLY A 66 5.81 -6.70 -3.00
N GLY A 67 5.57 -5.92 -1.95
CA GLY A 67 4.26 -5.35 -1.65
C GLY A 67 3.81 -4.34 -2.70
N ASN A 68 4.68 -3.42 -3.13
CA ASN A 68 4.37 -2.48 -4.21
C ASN A 68 4.13 -3.18 -5.57
N LEU A 69 4.76 -4.33 -5.82
CA LEU A 69 4.53 -5.13 -7.02
C LEU A 69 3.25 -5.99 -6.93
N ALA A 70 2.94 -6.51 -5.74
CA ALA A 70 1.72 -7.30 -5.50
C ALA A 70 0.48 -6.50 -5.91
N ASP A 71 0.52 -5.19 -5.78
CA ASP A 71 -0.53 -4.26 -6.19
C ASP A 71 -0.85 -4.30 -7.67
N ASN A 72 0.20 -4.26 -8.48
CA ASN A 72 0.07 -4.30 -9.93
C ASN A 72 -0.45 -5.67 -10.38
N VAL A 73 -0.06 -6.74 -9.68
CA VAL A 73 -0.52 -8.10 -9.97
C VAL A 73 -1.98 -8.30 -9.54
N ILE A 74 -2.37 -7.90 -8.33
CA ILE A 74 -3.73 -8.07 -7.81
C ILE A 74 -4.72 -7.24 -8.63
N MET A 75 -4.38 -5.99 -8.95
CA MET A 75 -5.23 -5.15 -9.80
C MET A 75 -5.27 -5.67 -11.25
N GLY A 76 -4.14 -6.09 -11.81
CA GLY A 76 -4.07 -6.67 -13.16
C GLY A 76 -4.84 -7.99 -13.28
N ALA A 77 -4.77 -8.87 -12.27
CA ALA A 77 -5.52 -10.10 -12.19
C ALA A 77 -7.03 -9.84 -12.05
N SER A 78 -7.42 -8.88 -11.21
CA SER A 78 -8.83 -8.50 -11.02
C SER A 78 -9.45 -7.92 -12.29
N ALA A 79 -8.69 -7.13 -13.06
CA ALA A 79 -9.12 -6.61 -14.36
C ALA A 79 -9.32 -7.72 -15.41
N ARG A 80 -8.49 -8.78 -15.39
CA ARG A 80 -8.66 -9.94 -16.29
C ARG A 80 -9.82 -10.84 -15.90
N GLN A 81 -10.07 -11.04 -14.61
CA GLN A 81 -11.11 -11.94 -14.11
C GLN A 81 -12.53 -11.37 -14.22
N THR A 82 -12.68 -10.05 -14.30
CA THR A 82 -14.00 -9.38 -14.25
C THR A 82 -14.79 -9.42 -15.57
N GLY A 83 -14.20 -9.85 -16.69
CA GLY A 83 -14.86 -9.85 -18.01
C GLY A 83 -15.29 -8.45 -18.49
N ALA A 84 -14.78 -7.40 -17.83
CA ALA A 84 -15.11 -6.02 -18.12
C ALA A 84 -14.61 -5.65 -19.53
N SER A 85 -15.42 -4.87 -20.24
CA SER A 85 -15.04 -4.24 -21.49
C SER A 85 -13.74 -3.47 -21.32
N TRP A 86 -12.81 -3.61 -22.27
CA TRP A 86 -11.61 -2.78 -22.28
C TRP A 86 -11.93 -1.28 -22.28
N LEU A 87 -13.05 -0.90 -22.91
CA LEU A 87 -13.54 0.47 -22.91
C LEU A 87 -14.06 0.89 -21.51
N ALA A 88 -14.70 -0.02 -20.78
CA ALA A 88 -15.11 0.23 -19.39
C ALA A 88 -13.89 0.39 -18.47
N VAL A 89 -12.87 -0.45 -18.64
CA VAL A 89 -11.60 -0.35 -17.89
C VAL A 89 -10.90 0.98 -18.19
N LEU A 90 -10.80 1.37 -19.47
CA LEU A 90 -10.16 2.62 -19.87
C LEU A 90 -10.89 3.84 -19.29
N LEU A 91 -12.22 3.86 -19.36
CA LEU A 91 -13.03 4.94 -18.78
C LEU A 91 -12.99 4.94 -17.25
N ALA A 92 -12.93 3.77 -16.60
CA ALA A 92 -12.72 3.66 -15.17
C ALA A 92 -11.35 4.21 -14.75
N LEU A 93 -10.29 3.96 -15.53
CA LEU A 93 -8.97 4.54 -15.29
C LEU A 93 -8.98 6.07 -15.45
N ALA A 94 -9.57 6.58 -16.52
CA ALA A 94 -9.72 8.03 -16.72
C ALA A 94 -10.54 8.67 -15.58
N GLY A 95 -11.63 8.01 -15.18
CA GLY A 95 -12.43 8.35 -14.02
C GLY A 95 -11.63 8.38 -12.73
N GLY A 96 -10.79 7.37 -12.53
CA GLY A 96 -9.91 7.26 -11.37
C GLY A 96 -8.91 8.42 -11.29
N VAL A 97 -8.33 8.83 -12.40
CA VAL A 97 -7.42 9.98 -12.45
C VAL A 97 -8.17 11.28 -12.12
N ILE A 98 -9.29 11.53 -12.81
CA ILE A 98 -10.09 12.75 -12.62
C ILE A 98 -10.65 12.82 -11.19
N GLY A 99 -11.23 11.72 -10.71
CA GLY A 99 -11.78 11.62 -9.37
C GLY A 99 -10.72 11.79 -8.29
N SER A 100 -9.50 11.25 -8.49
CA SER A 100 -8.39 11.45 -7.55
C SER A 100 -7.99 12.92 -7.47
N LEU A 101 -8.06 13.65 -8.58
CA LEU A 101 -7.72 15.08 -8.62
C LEU A 101 -8.81 15.96 -8.00
N MET A 102 -10.08 15.58 -8.18
CA MET A 102 -11.23 16.33 -7.66
C MET A 102 -11.46 16.12 -6.16
N TRP A 103 -11.31 14.87 -5.68
CA TRP A 103 -11.57 14.51 -4.28
C TRP A 103 -10.55 13.49 -3.75
N PRO A 104 -9.27 13.86 -3.57
CA PRO A 104 -8.33 12.97 -2.89
C PRO A 104 -8.73 12.74 -1.42
N PRO A 105 -8.53 11.55 -0.83
CA PRO A 105 -7.96 10.33 -1.43
C PRO A 105 -9.00 9.37 -2.04
N PHE A 106 -10.30 9.58 -1.79
CA PHE A 106 -11.35 8.59 -2.09
C PHE A 106 -11.95 8.70 -3.49
N GLY A 107 -11.87 9.88 -4.10
CA GLY A 107 -12.53 10.23 -5.36
C GLY A 107 -12.06 9.38 -6.52
N GLY A 108 -10.81 8.94 -6.53
CA GLY A 108 -10.29 8.06 -7.57
C GLY A 108 -10.98 6.71 -7.59
N LEU A 109 -10.98 6.01 -6.46
CA LEU A 109 -11.63 4.70 -6.36
C LEU A 109 -13.15 4.82 -6.61
N ALA A 110 -13.79 5.82 -6.03
CA ALA A 110 -15.23 6.05 -6.21
C ALA A 110 -15.60 6.31 -7.67
N ALA A 111 -14.89 7.23 -8.34
CA ALA A 111 -15.14 7.56 -9.74
C ALA A 111 -14.82 6.40 -10.68
N ALA A 112 -13.72 5.66 -10.43
CA ALA A 112 -13.37 4.48 -11.22
C ALA A 112 -14.45 3.40 -11.13
N LEU A 113 -14.92 3.07 -9.92
CA LEU A 113 -15.96 2.07 -9.73
C LEU A 113 -17.30 2.51 -10.33
N LEU A 114 -17.68 3.78 -10.19
CA LEU A 114 -18.90 4.33 -10.78
C LEU A 114 -18.87 4.32 -12.31
N LEU A 115 -17.78 4.76 -12.93
CA LEU A 115 -17.64 4.76 -14.39
C LEU A 115 -17.62 3.34 -14.95
N LEU A 116 -16.90 2.42 -14.30
CA LEU A 116 -16.93 1.00 -14.66
C LEU A 116 -18.36 0.48 -14.65
N PHE A 117 -19.09 0.74 -13.55
CA PHE A 117 -20.47 0.31 -13.37
C PHE A 117 -21.39 0.88 -14.47
N VAL A 118 -21.33 2.18 -14.73
CA VAL A 118 -22.18 2.86 -15.72
C VAL A 118 -21.93 2.31 -17.13
N VAL A 119 -20.68 2.18 -17.53
CA VAL A 119 -20.32 1.69 -18.88
C VAL A 119 -20.77 0.24 -19.06
N GLU A 120 -20.55 -0.61 -18.05
CA GLU A 120 -21.01 -1.99 -18.07
C GLU A 120 -22.54 -2.11 -18.04
N PHE A 121 -23.22 -1.24 -17.31
CA PHE A 121 -24.68 -1.20 -17.28
C PHE A 121 -25.25 -0.90 -18.67
N PHE A 122 -24.70 0.08 -19.38
CA PHE A 122 -25.15 0.38 -20.75
C PHE A 122 -24.79 -0.71 -21.75
N ARG A 123 -23.62 -1.35 -21.60
CA ARG A 123 -23.16 -2.44 -22.48
C ARG A 123 -24.00 -3.70 -22.32
N LEU A 124 -24.17 -4.17 -21.08
CA LEU A 124 -24.82 -5.44 -20.77
C LEU A 124 -26.35 -5.30 -20.63
N ARG A 125 -26.87 -4.07 -20.48
CA ARG A 125 -28.27 -3.76 -20.15
C ARG A 125 -28.81 -4.57 -18.96
N ASN A 126 -27.91 -5.04 -18.09
CA ASN A 126 -28.23 -5.89 -16.95
C ASN A 126 -27.51 -5.38 -15.71
N TRP A 127 -28.25 -4.75 -14.81
CA TRP A 127 -27.75 -4.21 -13.55
C TRP A 127 -27.01 -5.27 -12.71
N ARG A 128 -27.49 -6.52 -12.68
CA ARG A 128 -26.89 -7.57 -11.85
C ARG A 128 -25.49 -7.94 -12.32
N GLN A 129 -25.28 -8.05 -13.62
CA GLN A 129 -23.97 -8.36 -14.17
C GLN A 129 -23.01 -7.18 -14.03
N ALA A 130 -23.45 -5.94 -14.29
CA ALA A 130 -22.64 -4.74 -14.08
C ALA A 130 -22.19 -4.59 -12.60
N LEU A 131 -23.09 -4.88 -11.66
CA LEU A 131 -22.78 -4.82 -10.24
C LEU A 131 -21.82 -5.94 -9.81
N HIS A 132 -21.90 -7.11 -10.43
CA HIS A 132 -20.95 -8.21 -10.21
C HIS A 132 -19.53 -7.80 -10.63
N SER A 133 -19.36 -7.21 -11.82
CA SER A 133 -18.05 -6.70 -12.27
C SER A 133 -17.50 -5.62 -11.35
N MET A 134 -18.35 -4.66 -10.94
CA MET A 134 -17.94 -3.62 -9.98
C MET A 134 -17.51 -4.20 -8.63
N ARG A 135 -18.27 -5.16 -8.07
CA ARG A 135 -17.95 -5.80 -6.78
C ARG A 135 -16.68 -6.63 -6.84
N SER A 136 -16.45 -7.37 -7.92
CA SER A 136 -15.23 -8.15 -8.08
C SER A 136 -14.00 -7.25 -8.19
N MET A 137 -14.10 -6.11 -8.90
CA MET A 137 -13.02 -5.13 -8.95
C MET A 137 -12.79 -4.44 -7.59
N ALA A 138 -13.86 -4.05 -6.89
CA ALA A 138 -13.77 -3.47 -5.55
C ALA A 138 -13.17 -4.45 -4.53
N ALA A 139 -13.53 -5.74 -4.60
CA ALA A 139 -12.94 -6.78 -3.77
C ALA A 139 -11.45 -6.97 -4.06
N GLY A 140 -11.03 -6.89 -5.33
CA GLY A 140 -9.62 -6.90 -5.71
C GLY A 140 -8.82 -5.75 -5.10
N CYS A 141 -9.35 -4.53 -5.16
CA CYS A 141 -8.74 -3.37 -4.49
C CYS A 141 -8.69 -3.54 -2.96
N GLY A 142 -9.76 -4.05 -2.34
CA GLY A 142 -9.79 -4.33 -0.90
C GLY A 142 -8.74 -5.37 -0.49
N TRP A 143 -8.60 -6.45 -1.25
CA TRP A 143 -7.57 -7.46 -1.01
C TRP A 143 -6.15 -6.91 -1.18
N ALA A 144 -5.91 -6.01 -2.14
CA ALA A 144 -4.63 -5.33 -2.28
C ALA A 144 -4.29 -4.52 -1.03
N VAL A 145 -5.25 -3.75 -0.49
CA VAL A 145 -5.06 -3.00 0.77
C VAL A 145 -4.72 -3.95 1.93
N VAL A 146 -5.45 -5.06 2.08
CA VAL A 146 -5.18 -6.05 3.14
C VAL A 146 -3.77 -6.63 3.02
N VAL A 147 -3.36 -7.04 1.82
CA VAL A 147 -2.01 -7.58 1.59
C VAL A 147 -0.93 -6.55 1.92
N ARG A 148 -1.09 -5.30 1.47
CA ARG A 148 -0.15 -4.22 1.79
C ARG A 148 -0.05 -3.97 3.29
N MET A 149 -1.19 -3.89 3.99
CA MET A 149 -1.23 -3.69 5.45
C MET A 149 -0.51 -4.84 6.17
N LEU A 150 -0.72 -6.09 5.76
CA LEU A 150 0.00 -7.21 6.37
C LEU A 150 1.51 -7.11 6.13
N ILE A 151 1.95 -6.73 4.93
CA ILE A 151 3.37 -6.54 4.61
C ILE A 151 3.97 -5.40 5.44
N GLY A 152 3.28 -4.26 5.51
CA GLY A 152 3.73 -3.10 6.29
C GLY A 152 3.80 -3.39 7.79
N ALA A 153 2.81 -4.07 8.35
CA ALA A 153 2.85 -4.56 9.73
C ALA A 153 4.03 -5.49 10.01
N ILE A 154 4.34 -6.42 9.08
CA ILE A 154 5.52 -7.29 9.18
C ILE A 154 6.80 -6.46 9.14
N MET A 155 6.89 -5.47 8.26
CA MET A 155 8.05 -4.58 8.17
C MET A 155 8.29 -3.82 9.48
N ILE A 156 7.23 -3.27 10.07
CA ILE A 156 7.28 -2.55 11.36
C ILE A 156 7.73 -3.50 12.47
N LEU A 157 7.17 -4.72 12.52
CA LEU A 157 7.53 -5.72 13.52
C LEU A 157 9.01 -6.13 13.42
N LEU A 158 9.49 -6.39 12.21
CA LEU A 158 10.89 -6.75 11.96
C LEU A 158 11.84 -5.62 12.35
N TRP A 159 11.49 -4.37 12.01
CA TRP A 159 12.25 -3.21 12.44
C TRP A 159 12.24 -3.07 13.96
N PHE A 160 11.08 -3.20 14.61
CA PHE A 160 10.94 -3.14 16.06
C PHE A 160 11.83 -4.18 16.76
N ILE A 161 11.81 -5.43 16.30
CA ILE A 161 12.69 -6.49 16.83
C ILE A 161 14.16 -6.13 16.60
N GLY A 162 14.50 -5.65 15.40
CA GLY A 162 15.85 -5.22 15.06
C GLY A 162 16.39 -4.11 15.95
N VAL A 163 15.54 -3.16 16.36
CA VAL A 163 15.93 -1.98 17.16
C VAL A 163 15.87 -2.24 18.66
N PHE A 164 14.79 -2.84 19.16
CA PHE A 164 14.55 -2.94 20.60
C PHE A 164 15.02 -4.26 21.22
N VAL A 165 15.16 -5.32 20.43
CA VAL A 165 15.48 -6.65 20.93
C VAL A 165 16.90 -7.09 20.54
N LEU A 166 17.31 -6.85 19.29
CA LEU A 166 18.55 -7.39 18.74
C LEU A 166 19.71 -6.41 18.71
N GLN A 167 19.44 -5.10 18.82
CA GLN A 167 20.49 -4.10 18.88
C GLN A 167 21.05 -4.05 20.31
N GLU A 168 22.04 -4.89 20.59
CA GLU A 168 22.89 -4.70 21.76
C GLU A 168 23.76 -3.46 21.49
N VAL A 169 23.45 -2.39 22.23
CA VAL A 169 24.19 -1.11 22.21
C VAL A 169 25.30 -1.16 23.25
#